data_AF-X0ZNJ0-F1
#
_entry.id   AF-X0ZNJ0-F1
#
_cell.length_a   1.000
_cell.length_b   1.000
_cell.length_c   1.000
_cell.angle_alpha   90.00
_cell.angle_beta   90.00
_cell.angle_gamma   90.00
#
_symmetry.space_group_name_H-M   'P 1'
#
loop_
_entity.id
_entity.type
_entity.pdbx_description
1 polymer ?
#
loop_
_entity_poly.entity_id
_entity_poly.type
_entity_poly.pdbx_seq_one_letter_code
_entity_poly.pdbx_strand_id
1 'polypeptide(L)' 'IKSIDDIPQAIEKAKDIPGLYGIIIIKDDKIGIWGKVRIMPLS' A
#
# COMPACT_ATOMS: atom_id res chain seq x y z
N ILE A 1 1.59 5.92 9.00
CA ILE A 1 1.16 4.57 9.43
C ILE A 1 1.76 4.33 10.81
N LYS A 2 0.92 4.16 11.82
CA LYS A 2 1.29 3.93 13.21
C LYS A 2 0.97 2.49 13.62
N SER A 3 -0.20 1.97 13.23
CA SER A 3 -0.61 0.56 13.40
C SER A 3 -0.82 -0.14 12.06
N ILE A 4 -0.85 -1.48 12.08
CA ILE A 4 -1.33 -2.31 10.96
C ILE A 4 -2.76 -1.94 10.56
N ASP A 5 -3.57 -1.47 11.51
CA ASP A 5 -4.96 -1.07 11.29
C ASP A 5 -5.09 0.23 10.48
N ASP A 6 -4.01 0.99 10.33
CA ASP A 6 -3.99 2.20 9.51
C ASP A 6 -3.87 1.87 8.01
N ILE A 7 -3.51 0.63 7.65
CA ILE A 7 -3.27 0.23 6.25
C ILE A 7 -4.51 0.50 5.36
N PRO A 8 -5.75 0.10 5.73
CA PRO A 8 -6.93 0.40 4.93
C PRO A 8 -7.14 1.91 4.73
N GLN A 9 -7.06 2.71 5.81
CA GLN A 9 -7.26 4.16 5.71
C GLN A 9 -6.21 4.83 4.83
N ALA A 10 -4.96 4.37 4.90
CA ALA A 10 -3.88 4.91 4.07
C ALA A 10 -4.02 4.53 2.60
N ILE A 11 -4.55 3.34 2.31
CA ILE A 11 -4.92 2.96 0.95
C ILE A 11 -6.00 3.88 0.40
N GLU A 12 -7.08 4.13 1.15
CA GLU A 12 -8.13 5.05 0.68
C GLU A 12 -7.58 6.45 0.39
N LYS A 13 -6.77 7.00 1.30
CA LYS A 13 -6.11 8.30 1.08
C LYS A 13 -5.23 8.32 -0.17
N ALA A 14 -4.57 7.21 -0.50
CA ALA A 14 -3.72 7.13 -1.69
C ALA A 14 -4.54 7.15 -2.99
N LYS A 15 -5.76 6.61 -2.99
CA LYS A 15 -6.64 6.64 -4.18
C LYS A 15 -7.02 8.06 -4.59
N ASP A 16 -7.11 8.95 -3.60
CA ASP A 16 -7.51 10.34 -3.80
C ASP A 16 -6.37 11.22 -4.33
N ILE A 17 -5.14 10.70 -4.43
CA ILE A 17 -3.98 11.46 -4.93
C ILE A 17 -4.01 11.46 -6.47
N PRO A 18 -4.22 12.63 -7.12
CA PRO A 18 -4.26 12.70 -8.57
C PRO A 18 -2.92 12.27 -9.18
N GLY A 19 -2.98 11.38 -10.17
CA GLY A 19 -1.78 10.87 -10.85
C GLY A 19 -1.02 9.79 -10.08
N LEU A 20 -1.50 9.34 -8.91
CA LEU A 20 -0.93 8.20 -8.20
C LEU A 20 -1.50 6.88 -8.75
N TYR A 21 -0.63 6.04 -9.30
CA TYR A 21 -1.03 4.80 -9.97
C TYR A 21 -0.98 3.56 -9.07
N GLY A 22 -0.37 3.66 -7.89
CA GLY A 22 -0.31 2.57 -6.93
C GLY A 22 0.61 2.86 -5.76
N ILE A 23 0.46 2.06 -4.71
CA ILE A 23 1.24 2.14 -3.48
C ILE A 23 1.49 0.74 -2.91
N ILE A 24 2.59 0.64 -2.15
CA ILE A 24 2.88 -0.49 -1.28
C ILE A 24 3.12 0.08 0.11
N ILE A 25 2.43 -0.46 1.11
CA ILE A 25 2.61 -0.13 2.52
C ILE A 25 3.14 -1.38 3.20
N ILE A 26 4.26 -1.25 3.90
CA ILE A 26 4.85 -2.33 4.69
C ILE A 26 4.85 -1.88 6.14
N LYS A 27 4.22 -2.67 7.02
CA LYS A 27 4.25 -2.45 8.47
C LYS A 27 4.35 -3.80 9.16
N ASP A 28 5.42 -3.98 9.92
CA ASP A 28 5.75 -5.24 10.60
C ASP A 28 5.75 -6.41 9.60
N ASP A 29 4.92 -7.43 9.81
CA ASP A 29 4.77 -8.59 8.92
C ASP A 29 3.64 -8.43 7.89
N LYS A 30 2.99 -7.27 7.83
CA LYS A 30 1.84 -7.00 6.96
C LYS A 30 2.20 -6.09 5.79
N ILE A 31 1.56 -6.39 4.66
CA ILE A 31 1.66 -5.61 3.44
C ILE A 31 0.26 -5.19 3.00
N GLY A 32 0.10 -3.90 2.69
CA GLY A 32 -1.05 -3.35 1.96
C GLY A 32 -0.63 -2.93 0.56
N ILE A 33 -1.43 -3.26 -0.45
CA ILE A 33 -1.13 -2.97 -1.85
C ILE A 33 -2.36 -2.39 -2.52
N TRP A 34 -2.17 -1.33 -3.32
CA TRP A 34 -3.20 -0.81 -4.20
C TRP A 34 -2.60 -0.32 -5.52
N GLY A 35 -3.39 -0.40 -6.59
CA GLY A 35 -3.04 0.11 -7.91
C GLY A 35 -2.19 -0.85 -8.75
N LYS A 36 -1.48 -0.29 -9.74
CA LYS A 36 -0.69 -1.05 -10.72
C LYS A 36 0.66 -1.48 -10.15
N VAL A 37 0.63 -2.46 -9.25
CA VAL A 37 1.83 -3.01 -8.58
C VAL A 37 2.01 -4.48 -8.93
N ARG A 38 3.25 -4.90 -9.22
CA ARG A 38 3.64 -6.31 -9.37
C ARG A 38 4.80 -6.62 -8.42
N ILE A 39 4.60 -7.58 -7.52
CA ILE A 39 5.65 -8.10 -6.63
C ILE A 39 6.27 -9.33 -7.30
N MET A 40 7.60 -9.38 -7.35
CA MET A 40 8.37 -10.51 -7.91
C MET A 40 9.18 -11.17 -6.79
N PRO A 41 9.09 -12.51 -6.63
CA PRO A 41 9.95 -13.21 -5.68
C PRO A 41 11.41 -13.15 -6.14
N LEU A 42 12.33 -13.03 -5.19
CA LEU A 42 13.75 -13.18 -5.47
C LEU A 42 14.06 -14.68 -5.53
N SER A 43 14.66 -15.11 -6.64
CA SER A 43 15.15 -16.48 -6.84
C SER A 43 16.49 -16.69 -6.17
#